data_AF-A0A536SYB0-F1
#
_entry.id   AF-A0A536SYB0-F1
#
_cell.length_a   1.000
_cell.length_b   1.000
_cell.length_c   1.000
_cell.angle_alpha   90.00
_cell.angle_beta   90.00
_cell.angle_gamma   90.00
#
_symmetry.space_group_name_H-M   'P 1'
#
loop_
_entity.id
_entity.type
_entity.pdbx_description
1 polymer ?
#
loop_
_entity_poly.entity_id
_entity_poly.type
_entity_poly.pdbx_seq_one_letter_code
_entity_poly.pdbx_strand_id
1 'polypeptide(L)'
;MRIGRAAAAWDRIACSDKQWERAVDALREHASAIAAPVALSIYPWDIVTEMERRLDNPQAMLLVVPNGKVKLLNALPFAPADLRHESLADAWQAYRDAWRATEVREFITKCRTNPSLLRHANETWAIRRST
;
A
#
# COMPACT_ATOMS: atom_id res chain seq x y z
N MET A 1 -9.18 2.07 -4.00
CA MET A 1 -8.00 2.22 -3.11
C MET A 1 -7.78 3.70 -2.79
N ARG A 2 -7.76 4.10 -1.52
CA ARG A 2 -7.64 5.50 -1.06
C ARG A 2 -6.31 5.72 -0.33
N ILE A 3 -5.29 6.26 -1.00
CA ILE A 3 -3.97 6.55 -0.42
C ILE A 3 -3.39 7.87 -0.93
N GLY A 4 -2.46 8.47 -0.18
CA GLY A 4 -1.72 9.66 -0.58
C GLY A 4 -2.65 10.83 -0.95
N ARG A 5 -2.46 11.41 -2.14
CA ARG A 5 -3.31 12.51 -2.63
C ARG A 5 -4.78 12.12 -2.78
N ALA A 6 -5.08 10.87 -3.15
CA ALA A 6 -6.45 10.39 -3.24
C ALA A 6 -7.10 10.33 -1.85
N ALA A 7 -6.34 10.01 -0.80
CA ALA A 7 -6.82 10.10 0.58
C ALA A 7 -7.09 11.55 1.00
N ALA A 8 -6.22 12.49 0.63
CA ALA A 8 -6.39 13.90 0.95
C ALA A 8 -7.59 14.55 0.25
N ALA A 9 -7.94 14.10 -0.96
CA ALA A 9 -9.03 14.67 -1.77
C ALA A 9 -10.31 13.82 -1.76
N TRP A 10 -10.41 12.81 -0.88
CA TRP A 10 -11.39 11.74 -1.03
C TRP A 10 -12.83 12.22 -1.08
N ASP A 11 -13.20 13.14 -0.19
CA ASP A 11 -14.57 13.66 -0.10
C ASP A 11 -15.04 14.31 -1.42
N ARG A 12 -14.09 14.74 -2.26
CA ARG A 12 -14.38 15.31 -3.58
C ARG A 12 -14.37 14.29 -4.72
N ILE A 13 -13.58 13.21 -4.60
CA ILE A 13 -13.31 12.29 -5.73
C ILE A 13 -13.96 10.91 -5.56
N ALA A 14 -14.47 10.60 -4.37
CA ALA A 14 -15.07 9.31 -4.09
C ALA A 14 -16.33 9.09 -4.92
N CYS A 15 -16.46 7.91 -5.50
CA CYS A 15 -17.73 7.42 -6.02
C CYS A 15 -18.66 7.09 -4.85
N SER A 16 -19.97 7.29 -5.06
CA SER A 16 -20.97 6.60 -4.24
C SER A 16 -20.95 5.10 -4.53
N ASP A 17 -21.51 4.29 -3.64
CA ASP A 17 -21.56 2.83 -3.80
C ASP A 17 -22.22 2.44 -5.13
N LYS A 18 -23.33 3.10 -5.49
CA LYS A 18 -24.03 2.88 -6.77
C LYS A 18 -23.18 3.25 -7.99
N GLN A 19 -22.38 4.32 -7.88
CA GLN A 19 -21.46 4.69 -8.97
C GLN A 19 -20.33 3.67 -9.12
N TRP A 20 -19.84 3.13 -8.00
CA TRP A 20 -18.83 2.08 -7.99
C TRP A 20 -19.36 0.77 -8.57
N GLU A 21 -20.54 0.30 -8.14
CA GLU A 21 -21.19 -0.91 -8.66
C GLU A 21 -21.33 -0.84 -10.19
N ARG A 22 -21.90 0.27 -10.69
CA ARG A 22 -22.03 0.50 -12.14
C ARG A 22 -20.69 0.49 -12.87
N ALA A 23 -19.64 1.06 -12.28
CA ALA A 23 -18.32 1.06 -12.90
C ALA A 23 -17.72 -0.35 -12.97
N VAL A 24 -17.91 -1.15 -11.91
CA VAL A 24 -17.48 -2.56 -11.86
C VAL A 24 -18.22 -3.40 -12.91
N ASP A 25 -19.53 -3.22 -13.04
CA ASP A 25 -20.33 -3.95 -14.02
C ASP A 25 -19.91 -3.61 -15.45
N ALA A 26 -19.72 -2.33 -15.77
CA ALA A 26 -19.24 -1.90 -17.08
C ALA A 26 -17.84 -2.45 -17.41
N LEU A 27 -16.93 -2.50 -16.42
CA LEU A 27 -15.61 -3.10 -16.61
C LEU A 27 -15.69 -4.60 -16.89
N ARG A 28 -16.59 -5.32 -16.19
CA ARG A 28 -16.81 -6.75 -16.40
C ARG A 28 -17.41 -7.04 -17.77
N GLU A 29 -18.40 -6.25 -18.19
CA GLU A 29 -18.99 -6.35 -19.52
C GLU A 29 -17.96 -6.08 -20.61
N HIS A 30 -17.13 -5.05 -20.44
CA HIS A 30 -16.07 -4.78 -21.40
C HIS A 30 -15.04 -5.91 -21.44
N ALA A 31 -14.60 -6.41 -20.29
CA ALA A 31 -13.63 -7.50 -20.23
C ALA A 31 -14.16 -8.79 -20.87
N SER A 32 -15.47 -9.08 -20.78
CA SER A 32 -16.06 -10.25 -21.45
C SER A 32 -16.23 -10.05 -22.96
N ALA A 33 -16.39 -8.80 -23.42
CA ALA A 33 -16.56 -8.47 -24.83
C ALA A 33 -15.24 -8.46 -25.62
N ILE A 34 -14.10 -8.24 -24.97
CA ILE A 34 -12.80 -8.25 -25.64
C ILE A 34 -12.28 -9.69 -25.75
N ALA A 35 -12.04 -10.18 -26.98
CA ALA A 35 -11.42 -11.49 -27.24
C ALA A 35 -9.90 -11.54 -26.90
N ALA A 36 -9.37 -10.54 -26.20
CA ALA A 36 -7.96 -10.39 -25.87
C ALA A 36 -7.67 -10.97 -24.47
N PRO A 37 -6.43 -11.38 -24.17
CA PRO A 37 -6.04 -11.99 -22.90
C PRO A 37 -5.91 -10.96 -21.75
N VAL A 38 -6.75 -9.94 -21.72
CA VAL A 38 -6.70 -8.90 -20.68
C VAL A 38 -7.43 -9.42 -19.44
N ALA A 39 -6.66 -9.77 -18.41
CA ALA A 39 -7.22 -10.16 -17.11
C ALA A 39 -7.72 -8.92 -16.34
N LEU A 40 -9.02 -8.86 -16.09
CA LEU A 40 -9.61 -7.86 -15.19
C LEU A 40 -9.42 -8.30 -13.73
N SER A 41 -8.61 -7.54 -13.00
CA SER A 41 -8.41 -7.75 -11.56
C SER A 41 -9.08 -6.63 -10.77
N ILE A 42 -10.19 -6.96 -10.11
CA ILE A 42 -10.86 -6.07 -9.15
C ILE A 42 -10.55 -6.60 -7.75
N TYR A 43 -9.77 -5.84 -6.99
CA TYR A 43 -9.41 -6.23 -5.64
C TYR A 43 -10.63 -6.14 -4.71
N PRO A 44 -10.98 -7.24 -4.00
CA PRO A 44 -12.22 -7.30 -3.23
C PRO A 44 -12.13 -6.58 -1.88
N TRP A 45 -10.95 -6.10 -1.49
CA TRP A 45 -10.68 -5.52 -0.18
C TRP A 45 -10.07 -4.12 -0.27
N ASP A 46 -10.36 -3.31 0.74
CA ASP A 46 -9.75 -2.00 0.90
C ASP A 46 -8.28 -2.09 1.30
N ILE A 47 -7.60 -0.94 1.26
CA ILE A 47 -6.17 -0.87 1.55
C ILE A 47 -5.83 -1.16 3.02
N VAL A 48 -6.76 -0.95 3.96
CA VAL A 48 -6.53 -1.22 5.38
C VAL A 48 -6.55 -2.72 5.62
N THR A 49 -7.51 -3.42 5.01
CA THR A 49 -7.61 -4.88 5.01
C THR A 49 -6.39 -5.52 4.36
N GLU A 50 -5.90 -4.96 3.24
CA GLU A 50 -4.65 -5.38 2.62
C GLU A 50 -3.47 -5.23 3.59
N MET A 51 -3.30 -4.05 4.22
CA MET A 51 -2.21 -3.80 5.17
C MET A 51 -2.21 -4.79 6.35
N GLU A 52 -3.38 -5.08 6.91
CA GLU A 52 -3.50 -6.05 8.02
C GLU A 52 -3.14 -7.46 7.58
N ARG A 53 -3.59 -7.91 6.40
CA ARG A 53 -3.18 -9.21 5.86
C ARG A 53 -1.67 -9.32 5.68
N ARG A 54 -0.99 -8.22 5.35
CA ARG A 54 0.47 -8.18 5.17
C ARG A 54 1.26 -8.23 6.47
N LEU A 55 0.65 -7.95 7.62
CA LEU A 55 1.31 -8.20 8.91
C LEU A 55 1.61 -9.68 9.11
N ASP A 56 0.68 -10.55 8.70
CA ASP A 56 0.85 -12.00 8.82
C ASP A 56 1.50 -12.61 7.57
N ASN A 57 1.29 -11.99 6.41
CA ASN A 57 1.80 -12.45 5.12
C ASN A 57 2.54 -11.32 4.38
N PRO A 58 3.74 -10.92 4.85
CA PRO A 58 4.54 -9.90 4.19
C PRO A 58 4.74 -10.20 2.70
N GLN A 59 4.62 -9.19 1.86
CA GLN A 59 4.86 -9.37 0.42
C GLN A 59 6.35 -9.64 0.15
N ALA A 60 6.66 -10.52 -0.79
CA ALA A 60 8.04 -10.85 -1.14
C ALA A 60 8.62 -9.88 -2.19
N MET A 61 8.54 -8.58 -1.93
CA MET A 61 9.05 -7.55 -2.84
C MET A 61 9.50 -6.28 -2.11
N LEU A 62 10.56 -5.65 -2.63
CA LEU A 62 11.00 -4.33 -2.21
C LEU A 62 10.41 -3.26 -3.13
N LEU A 63 9.81 -2.22 -2.56
CA LEU A 63 9.34 -1.08 -3.34
C LEU A 63 10.34 0.07 -3.22
N VAL A 64 11.09 0.35 -4.29
CA VAL A 64 12.07 1.45 -4.31
C VAL A 64 11.41 2.70 -4.89
N VAL A 65 11.43 3.80 -4.14
CA VAL A 65 10.92 5.11 -4.60
C VAL A 65 12.05 5.93 -5.27
N PRO A 66 11.74 6.98 -6.06
CA PRO A 66 12.74 7.70 -6.86
C PRO A 66 13.93 8.29 -6.10
N ASN A 67 13.81 8.50 -4.78
CA ASN A 67 14.91 8.97 -3.95
C ASN A 67 15.82 7.84 -3.41
N GLY A 68 15.68 6.61 -3.92
CA GLY A 68 16.49 5.44 -3.55
C GLY A 68 16.06 4.72 -2.28
N LYS A 69 15.08 5.26 -1.54
CA LYS A 69 14.56 4.62 -0.33
C LYS A 69 13.67 3.43 -0.66
N VAL A 70 13.74 2.41 0.20
CA VAL A 70 12.96 1.17 0.11
C VAL A 70 11.76 1.27 1.04
N LYS A 71 10.57 0.91 0.57
CA LYS A 71 9.32 0.91 1.33
C LYS A 71 8.79 -0.51 1.55
N LEU A 72 8.03 -0.68 2.63
CA LEU A 72 7.35 -1.92 2.98
C LEU A 72 6.18 -2.24 2.04
N LEU A 73 5.32 -1.24 1.84
CA LEU A 73 4.13 -1.25 1.00
C LEU A 73 3.84 0.20 0.59
N ASN A 74 3.24 0.41 -0.58
CA ASN A 74 2.97 1.76 -1.08
C ASN A 74 2.11 2.60 -0.12
N ALA A 75 1.18 1.96 0.61
CA ALA A 75 0.31 2.63 1.58
C ALA A 75 1.00 3.01 2.89
N LEU A 76 2.14 2.38 3.21
CA LEU A 76 2.86 2.60 4.46
C LEU A 76 3.87 3.74 4.30
N PRO A 77 3.99 4.67 5.25
CA PRO A 77 4.90 5.81 5.13
C PRO A 77 6.36 5.46 5.43
N PHE A 78 6.66 4.20 5.79
CA PHE A 78 7.97 3.80 6.29
C PHE A 78 8.97 3.47 5.19
N ALA A 79 10.23 3.78 5.46
CA ALA A 79 11.40 3.44 4.67
C ALA A 79 12.47 2.73 5.52
N PRO A 80 12.48 1.39 5.60
CA PRO A 80 13.46 0.64 6.39
C PRO A 80 14.92 0.73 5.91
N ALA A 81 15.14 1.05 4.64
CA ALA A 81 16.47 1.07 4.04
C ALA A 81 16.60 2.12 2.94
N ASP A 82 17.85 2.43 2.59
CA ASP A 82 18.21 3.38 1.54
C ASP A 82 19.32 2.82 0.64
N LEU A 83 18.94 2.43 -0.59
CA LEU A 83 19.86 1.80 -1.55
C LEU A 83 20.92 2.76 -2.11
N ARG A 84 20.88 4.05 -1.76
CA ARG A 84 21.97 4.98 -2.05
C ARG A 84 23.21 4.70 -1.21
N HIS A 85 23.04 4.00 -0.08
CA HIS A 85 24.10 3.77 0.91
C HIS A 85 24.19 2.31 1.35
N GLU A 86 23.12 1.53 1.20
CA GLU A 86 23.03 0.14 1.66
C GLU A 86 23.01 -0.84 0.49
N SER A 87 23.51 -2.06 0.72
CA SER A 87 23.37 -3.13 -0.28
C SER A 87 21.93 -3.62 -0.37
N LEU A 88 21.60 -4.29 -1.47
CA LEU A 88 20.28 -4.94 -1.62
C LEU A 88 20.03 -5.99 -0.53
N ALA A 89 21.08 -6.70 -0.10
CA ALA A 89 20.98 -7.70 0.95
C ALA A 89 20.66 -7.07 2.31
N ASP A 90 21.32 -5.95 2.65
CA ASP A 90 21.03 -5.20 3.87
C ASP A 90 19.61 -4.63 3.85
N ALA A 91 19.20 -4.07 2.70
CA ALA A 91 17.86 -3.55 2.53
C ALA A 91 16.78 -4.64 2.65
N TRP A 92 17.04 -5.84 2.14
CA TRP A 92 16.15 -6.99 2.28
C TRP A 92 16.02 -7.43 3.74
N GLN A 93 17.13 -7.45 4.49
CA GLN A 93 17.08 -7.80 5.91
C GLN A 93 16.31 -6.73 6.71
N ALA A 94 16.61 -5.45 6.50
CA ALA A 94 15.91 -4.34 7.14
C ALA A 94 14.40 -4.33 6.80
N TYR A 95 14.03 -4.69 5.57
CA TYR A 95 12.64 -4.88 5.16
C TYR A 95 11.91 -5.96 5.97
N ARG A 96 12.57 -7.12 6.15
CA ARG A 96 12.00 -8.24 6.94
C ARG A 96 11.81 -7.86 8.40
N ASP A 97 12.78 -7.16 8.98
CA ASP A 97 12.74 -6.73 10.37
C ASP A 97 11.67 -5.66 10.58
N ALA A 98 11.53 -4.74 9.63
CA ALA A 98 10.52 -3.70 9.68
C ALA A 98 9.07 -4.21 9.65
N TRP A 99 8.77 -5.30 8.94
CA TRP A 99 7.44 -5.94 9.04
C TRP A 99 7.12 -6.46 10.45
N ARG A 100 8.14 -6.72 11.27
CA ARG A 100 7.99 -7.17 12.66
C ARG A 100 8.02 -6.02 13.66
N ALA A 101 8.37 -4.81 13.22
CA ALA A 101 8.50 -3.65 14.09
C ALA A 101 7.14 -3.23 14.67
N THR A 102 7.12 -2.95 15.98
CA THR A 102 5.93 -2.50 16.70
C THR A 102 5.32 -1.24 16.08
N GLU A 103 6.16 -0.30 15.64
CA GLU A 103 5.68 0.95 15.02
C GLU A 103 4.88 0.72 13.73
N VAL A 104 5.27 -0.29 12.92
CA VAL A 104 4.55 -0.66 11.70
C VAL A 104 3.21 -1.29 12.05
N ARG A 105 3.20 -2.23 12.99
CA ARG A 105 1.97 -2.87 13.49
C ARG A 105 0.99 -1.85 14.06
N GLU A 106 1.47 -0.96 14.92
CA GLU A 106 0.63 0.09 15.52
C GLU A 106 0.06 1.04 14.47
N PHE A 107 0.88 1.44 13.48
CA PHE A 107 0.41 2.32 12.40
C PHE A 107 -0.74 1.66 11.61
N ILE A 108 -0.57 0.39 11.25
CA ILE A 108 -1.59 -0.37 10.50
C ILE A 108 -2.88 -0.49 11.33
N THR A 109 -2.77 -0.89 12.61
CA THR A 109 -3.93 -0.97 13.50
C THR A 109 -4.65 0.38 13.65
N LYS A 110 -3.90 1.48 13.78
CA LYS A 110 -4.47 2.84 13.90
C LYS A 110 -5.17 3.30 12.61
N CYS A 111 -4.78 2.81 11.43
CA CYS A 111 -5.41 3.22 10.17
C CYS A 111 -6.90 2.85 10.08
N ARG A 112 -7.34 1.82 10.80
CA ARG A 112 -8.75 1.40 10.83
C ARG A 112 -9.66 2.43 11.48
N THR A 113 -9.22 3.01 12.59
CA THR A 113 -9.97 4.03 13.34
C THR A 113 -9.60 5.45 12.93
N ASN A 114 -8.46 5.63 12.27
CA ASN A 114 -8.00 6.91 11.75
C ASN A 114 -7.52 6.81 10.29
N PRO A 115 -8.44 6.78 9.31
CA PRO A 115 -8.08 6.68 7.89
C PRO A 115 -7.30 7.88 7.35
N SER A 116 -7.27 9.00 8.08
CA SER A 116 -6.50 10.19 7.67
C SER A 116 -5.00 9.90 7.59
N LEU A 117 -4.51 8.87 8.30
CA LEU A 117 -3.13 8.41 8.25
C LEU A 117 -2.70 7.97 6.83
N LEU A 118 -3.64 7.51 6.00
CA LEU A 118 -3.37 7.06 4.62
C LEU A 118 -2.89 8.20 3.70
N ARG A 119 -3.03 9.47 4.10
CA ARG A 119 -2.46 10.62 3.36
C ARG A 119 -0.93 10.59 3.33
N HIS A 120 -0.30 9.96 4.33
CA HIS A 120 1.14 9.88 4.49
C HIS A 120 1.78 8.79 3.59
N ALA A 121 0.99 8.08 2.77
CA ALA A 121 1.49 7.01 1.91
C ALA A 121 2.63 7.44 0.96
N ASN A 122 2.78 8.72 0.64
CA ASN A 122 3.88 9.21 -0.21
C ASN A 122 5.15 9.58 0.57
N GLU A 123 5.14 9.44 1.89
CA GLU A 123 6.27 9.78 2.76
C GLU A 123 7.21 8.57 2.93
N THR A 124 8.38 8.83 3.54
CA THR A 124 9.49 7.87 3.72
C THR A 124 10.15 8.03 5.09
N TRP A 125 9.36 7.84 6.15
CA TRP A 125 9.76 7.88 7.54
C TRP A 125 10.78 6.80 7.87
N ALA A 126 11.82 7.16 8.62
CA ALA A 126 12.77 6.18 9.11
C ALA A 126 12.08 5.24 10.12
N ILE A 127 12.46 3.97 10.11
CA ILE A 127 12.12 2.99 11.15
C ILE A 127 13.29 2.92 12.12
N ARG A 128 12.99 2.91 13.42
CA ARG A 128 14.05 2.72 14.42
C ARG A 128 14.54 1.28 14.32
N ARG A 129 15.81 1.09 13.99
CA ARG A 129 16.44 -0.23 14.04
C ARG A 129 16.57 -0.61 15.51
N SER A 130 15.99 -1.74 15.90
CA SER A 130 16.30 -2.37 17.19
C SER A 130 17.77 -2.77 17.14
N THR A 131 18.60 -2.10 17.95
CA THR A 131 19.99 -2.48 18.21
C THR A 131 20.06 -3.81 18.94
#